data_AF-A0A3C0UR30-F1
#
_entry.id   AF-A0A3C0UR30-F1
#
_cell.length_a   1.000
_cell.length_b   1.000
_cell.length_c   1.000
_cell.angle_alpha   90.00
_cell.angle_beta   90.00
_cell.angle_gamma   90.00
#
_symmetry.space_group_name_H-M   'P 1'
#
loop_
_entity.id
_entity.type
_entity.pdbx_description
1 polymer ?
#
loop_
_entity_poly.entity_id
_entity_poly.type
_entity_poly.pdbx_seq_one_letter_code
_entity_poly.pdbx_strand_id
1 'polypeptide(L)'
;ILAKMPDKTIPYDQISANYVGFLLNLGETKKGLDIANTMATRAESVLKYNIQHHSNQDSNIQLYILQTLANACREGKQDAAAKKYEALLQQYMTALGG
;
A
#
# COMPACT_ATOMS: atom_id res chain seq x y z
N ILE A 1 18.12 26.60 -9.80
CA ILE A 1 17.28 26.35 -8.61
C ILE A 1 17.50 24.90 -8.19
N LEU A 2 18.33 24.65 -7.17
CA LEU A 2 18.46 23.32 -6.57
C LEU A 2 17.21 23.15 -5.69
N ALA A 3 16.22 22.45 -6.22
CA ALA A 3 15.02 22.08 -5.47
C ALA A 3 15.48 21.37 -4.20
N LYS A 4 15.04 21.88 -3.03
CA LYS A 4 15.26 21.23 -1.74
C LYS A 4 14.87 19.76 -1.89
N MET A 5 15.82 18.84 -1.69
CA MET A 5 15.52 17.43 -1.53
C MET A 5 14.42 17.35 -0.47
N PRO A 6 13.26 16.72 -0.73
CA PRO A 6 12.18 16.68 0.24
C PRO A 6 12.72 16.01 1.51
N ASP A 7 12.90 16.76 2.58
CA ASP A 7 13.35 16.26 3.89
C ASP A 7 12.23 15.49 4.62
N LYS A 8 11.34 14.87 3.84
CA LYS A 8 10.30 13.98 4.30
C LYS A 8 10.73 12.59 3.85
N THR A 9 11.30 11.83 4.78
CA THR A 9 11.53 10.40 4.60
C THR A 9 10.23 9.75 4.13
N ILE A 10 10.32 8.80 3.21
CA ILE A 10 9.17 7.99 2.80
C ILE A 10 8.71 7.21 4.05
N PRO A 11 7.53 7.49 4.63
CA PRO A 11 7.07 6.74 5.76
C PRO A 11 6.79 5.31 5.30
N TYR A 12 7.51 4.36 5.90
CA TYR A 12 7.39 2.91 5.72
C TYR A 12 7.92 2.39 4.37
N ASP A 13 8.81 1.39 4.40
CA ASP A 13 9.32 0.72 3.21
C ASP A 13 8.45 -0.50 2.82
N GLN A 14 8.85 -1.25 1.79
CA GLN A 14 8.12 -2.47 1.39
C GLN A 14 8.06 -3.51 2.53
N ILE A 15 9.10 -3.60 3.36
CA ILE A 15 9.18 -4.56 4.46
C ILE A 15 8.19 -4.19 5.56
N SER A 16 7.96 -2.90 5.75
CA SER A 16 7.07 -2.34 6.77
C SER A 16 5.62 -2.80 6.63
N ALA A 17 5.19 -3.23 5.44
CA ALA A 17 3.87 -3.81 5.21
C ALA A 17 3.62 -5.05 6.07
N ASN A 18 4.66 -5.85 6.34
CA ASN A 18 4.56 -7.06 7.15
C ASN A 18 4.31 -6.76 8.63
N TYR A 19 4.74 -5.59 9.13
CA TYR A 19 4.50 -5.20 10.53
C TYR A 19 3.04 -4.88 10.81
N VAL A 20 2.24 -4.57 9.79
CA VAL A 20 0.79 -4.35 9.96
C VAL A 20 0.12 -5.57 10.57
N GLY A 21 0.43 -6.79 10.09
CA GLY A 21 -0.15 -8.01 10.64
C GLY A 21 0.20 -8.21 12.11
N PHE A 22 1.45 -7.96 12.50
CA PHE A 22 1.87 -8.05 13.90
C PHE A 22 1.15 -7.03 14.79
N LEU A 23 1.00 -5.78 14.34
CA LEU A 23 0.30 -4.75 15.09
C LEU A 23 -1.19 -5.07 15.27
N LEU A 24 -1.84 -5.61 14.24
CA LEU A 24 -3.23 -6.06 14.33
C LEU A 24 -3.38 -7.22 15.34
N ASN A 25 -2.46 -8.19 15.32
CA ASN A 25 -2.45 -9.32 16.26
C ASN A 25 -2.19 -8.91 17.71
N LEU A 26 -1.39 -7.86 17.94
CA LEU A 26 -1.11 -7.32 19.26
C LEU A 26 -2.25 -6.41 19.80
N GLY A 27 -3.32 -6.20 19.04
CA GLY A 27 -4.40 -5.29 19.40
C GLY A 27 -4.07 -3.81 19.20
N GLU A 28 -2.90 -3.47 18.63
CA GLU A 28 -2.56 -2.12 18.18
C GLU A 28 -3.28 -1.77 16.86
N THR A 29 -4.58 -2.06 16.78
CA THR A 29 -5.37 -2.02 15.55
C THR A 29 -5.30 -0.66 14.87
N LYS A 30 -5.46 0.43 15.63
CA LYS A 30 -5.40 1.79 15.10
C LYS A 30 -4.08 2.07 14.37
N LYS A 31 -2.96 1.74 15.02
CA LYS A 31 -1.62 1.97 14.45
C LYS A 31 -1.37 1.10 13.23
N GLY A 32 -1.78 -0.18 13.28
CA GLY A 32 -1.72 -1.07 12.12
C GLY A 32 -2.51 -0.53 10.93
N LEU A 33 -3.73 -0.03 11.16
CA LEU A 33 -4.57 0.56 10.12
C LEU A 33 -4.03 1.89 9.59
N ASP A 34 -3.46 2.75 10.45
CA ASP A 34 -2.85 4.01 10.04
C ASP A 34 -1.64 3.79 9.10
N ILE A 35 -0.79 2.79 9.43
CA ILE A 35 0.33 2.37 8.58
C ILE A 35 -0.19 1.81 7.26
N ALA A 36 -1.16 0.88 7.33
CA ALA A 36 -1.75 0.27 6.14
C ALA A 36 -2.34 1.32 5.20
N ASN A 37 -3.08 2.30 5.74
CA ASN A 37 -3.69 3.35 4.92
C ASN A 37 -2.63 4.25 4.29
N THR A 38 -1.59 4.61 5.04
CA THR A 38 -0.47 5.42 4.51
C THR A 38 0.22 4.71 3.34
N MET A 39 0.51 3.42 3.50
CA MET A 39 1.17 2.62 2.48
C MET A 39 0.28 2.39 1.25
N ALA A 40 -1.02 2.13 1.46
CA ALA A 40 -1.99 1.93 0.38
C ALA A 40 -2.21 3.21 -0.45
N THR A 41 -2.34 4.38 0.19
CA THR A 41 -2.48 5.67 -0.51
C THR A 41 -1.25 6.00 -1.35
N ARG A 42 -0.04 5.66 -0.87
CA ARG A 42 1.18 5.79 -1.66
C ARG A 42 1.17 4.84 -2.86
N ALA A 43 0.87 3.56 -2.63
CA ALA A 43 0.81 2.55 -3.68
C ALA A 43 -0.16 2.97 -4.79
N GLU A 44 -1.35 3.43 -4.41
CA GLU A 44 -2.36 3.98 -5.33
C GLU A 44 -1.81 5.16 -6.15
N SER A 45 -1.15 6.12 -5.49
CA SER A 45 -0.60 7.30 -6.17
C SER A 45 0.46 6.94 -7.21
N VAL A 46 1.36 6.01 -6.87
CA VAL A 46 2.41 5.52 -7.77
C VAL A 46 1.80 4.74 -8.94
N LEU A 47 0.86 3.83 -8.68
CA LEU A 47 0.20 3.05 -9.72
C LEU A 47 -0.61 3.93 -10.68
N LYS A 48 -1.32 4.93 -10.15
CA LYS A 48 -2.03 5.93 -10.96
C LYS A 48 -1.08 6.75 -11.83
N TYR A 49 0.04 7.21 -11.29
CA TYR A 49 1.07 7.91 -12.05
C TYR A 49 1.62 7.04 -13.18
N ASN A 50 1.93 5.78 -12.88
CA ASN A 50 2.44 4.82 -13.85
C ASN A 50 1.49 4.62 -15.03
N ILE A 51 0.19 4.45 -14.76
CA ILE A 51 -0.84 4.35 -15.80
C ILE A 51 -0.90 5.62 -16.65
N GLN A 52 -0.91 6.80 -16.02
CA GLN A 52 -0.99 8.08 -16.74
C GLN A 52 0.21 8.33 -17.66
N HIS A 53 1.39 7.86 -17.27
CA HIS A 53 2.65 8.11 -17.96
C HIS A 53 3.17 6.90 -18.75
N HIS A 54 2.37 5.83 -18.89
CA HIS A 54 2.78 4.58 -19.57
C HIS A 54 4.10 4.02 -19.02
N SER A 55 4.33 4.19 -17.72
CA SER A 55 5.46 3.63 -16.99
C SER A 55 5.03 2.38 -16.24
N ASN A 56 5.97 1.50 -15.96
CA ASN A 56 5.73 0.33 -15.10
C ASN A 56 6.71 0.27 -13.91
N GLN A 57 7.38 1.39 -13.62
CA GLN A 57 8.41 1.44 -12.59
C GLN A 57 7.79 1.20 -11.20
N ASP A 58 8.30 0.19 -10.49
CA ASP A 58 7.86 -0.20 -9.14
C ASP A 58 6.39 -0.65 -9.01
N SER A 59 5.64 -0.80 -10.11
CA SER A 59 4.23 -1.25 -10.05
C SER A 59 4.09 -2.58 -9.34
N ASN A 60 4.95 -3.56 -9.64
CA ASN A 60 4.93 -4.87 -8.98
C ASN A 60 5.13 -4.76 -7.47
N ILE A 61 5.99 -3.84 -7.01
CA ILE A 61 6.23 -3.59 -5.58
C ILE A 61 4.98 -2.99 -4.95
N GLN A 62 4.33 -2.04 -5.62
CA GLN A 62 3.11 -1.41 -5.09
C GLN A 62 1.93 -2.41 -5.06
N LEU A 63 1.78 -3.26 -6.07
CA LEU A 63 0.79 -4.33 -6.08
C LEU A 63 1.06 -5.34 -4.96
N TYR A 64 2.33 -5.71 -4.74
CA TYR A 64 2.73 -6.56 -3.62
C TYR A 64 2.36 -5.92 -2.26
N ILE A 65 2.61 -4.62 -2.08
CA ILE A 65 2.23 -3.90 -0.86
C ILE A 65 0.72 -3.99 -0.64
N LEU A 66 -0.10 -3.69 -1.65
CA LEU A 66 -1.56 -3.77 -1.54
C LEU A 66 -2.03 -5.19 -1.17
N GLN A 67 -1.43 -6.22 -1.78
CA GLN A 67 -1.73 -7.62 -1.46
C GLN A 67 -1.36 -7.99 -0.02
N THR A 68 -0.18 -7.59 0.44
CA THR A 68 0.28 -7.84 1.82
C THR A 68 -0.62 -7.14 2.84
N LEU A 69 -1.02 -5.89 2.57
CA LEU A 69 -1.92 -5.14 3.46
C LEU A 69 -3.33 -5.76 3.51
N ALA A 70 -3.86 -6.20 2.38
CA ALA A 70 -5.13 -6.92 2.30
C ALA A 70 -5.11 -8.19 3.17
N ASN A 71 -4.06 -9.01 3.01
CA ASN A 71 -3.90 -10.26 3.77
C ASN A 71 -3.76 -9.97 5.27
N ALA A 72 -2.90 -9.02 5.65
CA ALA A 72 -2.71 -8.63 7.05
C ALA A 72 -4.02 -8.15 7.69
N CYS A 73 -4.80 -7.33 6.96
CA CYS A 73 -6.10 -6.86 7.46
C CYS A 73 -7.11 -8.00 7.59
N ARG A 74 -7.13 -8.95 6.65
CA ARG A 74 -8.02 -10.12 6.69
C ARG A 74 -7.70 -11.01 7.89
N GLU A 75 -6.43 -11.32 8.11
CA GLU A 75 -5.95 -12.10 9.26
C GLU A 75 -6.27 -11.39 10.59
N GLY A 76 -6.11 -10.06 10.62
CA GLY A 76 -6.46 -9.21 11.76
C GLY A 76 -7.95 -8.92 11.94
N LYS A 77 -8.84 -9.61 11.20
CA LYS A 77 -10.32 -9.44 11.23
C LYS A 77 -10.78 -8.01 10.92
N GLN A 78 -10.01 -7.26 10.15
CA GLN A 78 -10.32 -5.91 9.68
C GLN A 78 -10.95 -5.97 8.28
N ASP A 79 -12.13 -6.58 8.17
CA ASP A 79 -12.76 -6.92 6.89
C ASP A 79 -13.00 -5.71 5.97
N ALA A 80 -13.36 -4.56 6.54
CA ALA A 80 -13.58 -3.33 5.79
C ALA A 80 -12.28 -2.83 5.13
N ALA A 81 -11.16 -2.87 5.87
CA ALA A 81 -9.86 -2.46 5.35
C ALA A 81 -9.32 -3.47 4.33
N ALA A 82 -9.49 -4.78 4.59
CA ALA A 82 -9.12 -5.84 3.66
C ALA A 82 -9.82 -5.66 2.31
N LYS A 83 -11.15 -5.53 2.30
CA LYS A 83 -11.93 -5.30 1.07
C LYS A 83 -11.52 -4.04 0.32
N LYS A 84 -11.21 -2.95 1.04
CA LYS A 84 -10.71 -1.71 0.43
C LYS A 84 -9.41 -1.94 -0.34
N TYR A 85 -8.44 -2.62 0.28
CA TYR A 85 -7.14 -2.86 -0.35
C TYR A 85 -7.20 -3.91 -1.46
N GLU A 86 -8.05 -4.92 -1.33
CA GLU A 86 -8.34 -5.90 -2.39
C GLU A 86 -8.95 -5.25 -3.63
N ALA A 87 -9.94 -4.36 -3.44
CA ALA A 87 -10.57 -3.64 -4.54
C ALA A 87 -9.56 -2.76 -5.30
N LEU A 88 -8.69 -2.05 -4.56
CA LEU A 88 -7.59 -1.28 -5.15
C LEU A 88 -6.62 -2.18 -5.93
N LEU A 89 -6.20 -3.29 -5.33
CA LEU A 89 -5.31 -4.25 -5.98
C LEU A 89 -5.92 -4.74 -7.29
N GLN A 90 -7.16 -5.20 -7.27
CA GLN A 90 -7.86 -5.72 -8.44
C GLN A 90 -7.97 -4.65 -9.54
N GLN A 91 -8.37 -3.43 -9.18
CA GLN A 91 -8.47 -2.31 -10.11
C GLN A 91 -7.14 -2.06 -10.85
N TYR A 92 -6.02 -2.00 -10.11
CA TYR A 92 -4.71 -1.72 -10.71
C TYR A 92 -4.10 -2.92 -11.43
N MET A 93 -4.37 -4.15 -10.99
CA MET A 93 -3.99 -5.35 -11.73
C MET A 93 -4.66 -5.40 -13.11
N THR A 94 -5.96 -5.11 -13.19
CA THR A 94 -6.66 -5.05 -14.47
C THR A 94 -6.15 -3.90 -15.35
N ALA A 95 -5.86 -2.74 -14.76
CA ALA A 95 -5.38 -1.58 -15.52
C ALA A 95 -3.94 -1.73 -16.05
N LEU A 96 -3.09 -2.54 -15.41
CA LEU A 96 -1.69 -2.76 -15.79
C LEU A 96 -1.43 -4.06 -16.56
N GLY A 97 -2.32 -5.06 -16.42
CA GLY A 97 -2.21 -6.36 -17.08
C GLY A 97 -3.05 -6.50 -18.36
N GLY A 98 -3.73 -5.43 -18.78
CA GLY A 98 -4.53 -5.34 -20.00
C GLY A 98 -3.78 -4.74 -21.18
#